data_AF-A0A2N6J5L8-F1
#
_entry.id   AF-A0A2N6J5L8-F1
#
_cell.length_a   1.000
_cell.length_b   1.000
_cell.length_c   1.000
_cell.angle_alpha   90.00
_cell.angle_beta   90.00
_cell.angle_gamma   90.00
#
_symmetry.space_group_name_H-M   'P 1'
#
loop_
_entity.id
_entity.type
_entity.pdbx_description
1 polymer ?
#
loop_
_entity_poly.entity_id
_entity_poly.type
_entity_poly.pdbx_seq_one_letter_code
_entity_poly.pdbx_strand_id
1 'polypeptide(L)'
;MFPGGALLGCDAGFLNASRIKGSHAAIKSGMLAADAAFNALGENRQSDELSAYRAAFEASWLKEELHKARNFKPSMSKGLVAGTLLVGIDQVLFGGKAPWTLRHTHADHECLRPAADFAPIAYPKPDGKLTFDRLSSVFISNTNHGEDQPAHLTLKDKAVPVQINLAKYAGPEARYCPAGVYEFVKNEDNTDRLQINAQNCVHCKTCDIKDPTQNIVWVTPEGGGGPNYSGM
;
A
#
# COMPACT_ATOMS: atom_id res chain seq x y z
N MET A 1 -11.54 14.04 -7.42
CA MET A 1 -11.72 15.50 -7.25
C MET A 1 -12.90 15.68 -6.34
N PHE A 2 -12.92 16.78 -5.59
CA PHE A 2 -13.99 17.16 -4.69
C PHE A 2 -13.91 18.68 -4.48
N PRO A 3 -14.94 19.33 -3.92
CA PRO A 3 -14.88 20.77 -3.64
C PRO A 3 -13.66 21.12 -2.80
N GLY A 4 -12.77 21.96 -3.34
CA GLY A 4 -11.55 22.40 -2.66
C GLY A 4 -10.35 21.46 -2.77
N GLY A 5 -10.41 20.36 -3.54
CA GLY A 5 -9.24 19.48 -3.70
C GLY A 5 -9.31 18.41 -4.80
N ALA A 6 -8.15 17.80 -5.05
CA ALA A 6 -8.00 16.72 -6.01
C ALA A 6 -7.01 15.67 -5.51
N LEU A 7 -7.27 14.40 -5.85
CA LEU A 7 -6.34 13.30 -5.67
C LEU A 7 -5.58 13.09 -6.99
N LEU A 8 -4.28 12.81 -6.88
CA LEU A 8 -3.38 12.58 -8.01
C LEU A 8 -2.33 11.52 -7.65
N GLY A 9 -1.52 11.12 -8.63
CA GLY A 9 -0.43 10.16 -8.38
C GLY A 9 -0.90 8.77 -7.97
N CYS A 10 -0.07 8.10 -7.16
CA CYS A 10 -0.38 6.78 -6.62
C CYS A 10 -1.51 6.82 -5.58
N ASP A 11 -1.74 7.96 -4.94
CA ASP A 11 -2.87 8.16 -4.02
C ASP A 11 -4.22 8.06 -4.78
N ALA A 12 -4.28 8.59 -6.00
CA ALA A 12 -5.40 8.37 -6.92
C ALA A 12 -5.37 7.01 -7.64
N GLY A 13 -4.35 6.17 -7.40
CA GLY A 13 -4.26 4.82 -7.98
C GLY A 13 -3.79 4.76 -9.43
N PHE A 14 -3.02 5.73 -9.93
CA PHE A 14 -2.56 5.74 -11.34
C PHE A 14 -1.34 4.83 -11.64
N LEU A 15 -1.09 3.80 -10.84
CA LEU A 15 -0.01 2.85 -11.08
C LEU A 15 -0.36 1.91 -12.24
N ASN A 16 0.52 1.82 -13.23
CA ASN A 16 0.46 0.73 -14.20
C ASN A 16 1.18 -0.51 -13.66
N ALA A 17 0.40 -1.42 -13.08
CA ALA A 17 0.91 -2.63 -12.44
C ALA A 17 1.58 -3.61 -13.41
N SER A 18 1.17 -3.67 -14.67
CA SER A 18 1.78 -4.61 -15.65
C SER A 18 3.20 -4.22 -16.03
N ARG A 19 3.53 -2.93 -15.90
CA ARG A 19 4.84 -2.36 -16.21
C ARG A 19 5.68 -2.08 -14.97
N ILE A 20 5.08 -2.15 -13.77
CA ILE A 20 5.66 -1.71 -12.50
C ILE A 20 6.12 -0.24 -12.60
N LYS A 21 5.27 0.61 -13.19
CA LYS A 21 5.59 2.03 -13.42
C LYS A 21 4.42 2.92 -13.02
N GLY A 22 4.69 3.84 -12.10
CA GLY A 22 3.73 4.84 -11.64
C GLY A 22 4.25 6.28 -11.67
N SER A 23 5.56 6.50 -11.72
CA SER A 23 6.14 7.85 -11.62
C SER A 23 5.75 8.75 -12.79
N HIS A 24 5.78 8.25 -14.03
CA HIS A 24 5.36 9.02 -15.21
C HIS A 24 3.87 9.34 -15.18
N ALA A 25 3.05 8.40 -14.69
CA ALA A 25 1.62 8.61 -14.48
C ALA A 25 1.35 9.65 -13.40
N ALA A 26 2.10 9.62 -12.30
CA ALA A 26 1.99 10.60 -11.23
C ALA A 26 2.36 12.01 -11.71
N ILE A 27 3.49 12.15 -12.39
CA ILE A 27 3.90 13.41 -13.02
C ILE A 27 2.81 13.92 -13.97
N LYS A 28 2.31 13.07 -14.86
CA LYS A 28 1.27 13.48 -15.82
C LYS A 28 -0.01 13.91 -15.11
N SER A 29 -0.46 13.17 -14.10
CA SER A 29 -1.65 13.54 -13.34
C SER A 29 -1.49 14.87 -12.61
N GLY A 30 -0.29 15.15 -12.08
CA GLY A 30 0.05 16.43 -11.47
C GLY A 30 0.02 17.58 -12.46
N MET A 31 0.61 17.41 -13.66
CA MET A 31 0.55 18.41 -14.73
C MET A 31 -0.90 18.75 -15.11
N LEU A 32 -1.73 17.72 -15.35
CA LEU A 32 -3.13 17.92 -15.73
C LEU A 32 -3.95 18.63 -14.63
N ALA A 33 -3.70 18.29 -13.36
CA ALA A 33 -4.34 18.95 -12.24
C ALA A 33 -3.88 20.40 -12.08
N ALA A 34 -2.59 20.68 -12.30
CA ALA A 34 -2.02 22.02 -12.24
C ALA A 34 -2.59 22.93 -13.33
N ASP A 35 -2.68 22.46 -14.58
CA ASP A 35 -3.29 23.21 -15.69
C ASP A 35 -4.75 23.58 -15.38
N ALA A 36 -5.52 22.62 -14.86
CA ALA A 36 -6.92 22.85 -14.49
C ALA A 36 -7.06 23.85 -13.33
N ALA A 37 -6.20 23.73 -12.29
CA ALA A 37 -6.20 24.64 -11.17
C ALA A 37 -5.80 26.06 -11.57
N PHE A 38 -4.77 26.21 -12.40
CA PHE A 38 -4.30 27.50 -12.89
C PHE A 38 -5.39 28.24 -13.68
N ASN A 39 -6.08 27.54 -14.60
CA ASN A 39 -7.18 28.12 -15.36
C ASN A 39 -8.35 28.55 -14.45
N ALA A 40 -8.72 27.71 -13.47
CA ALA A 40 -9.78 28.04 -12.52
C ALA A 40 -9.44 29.30 -11.68
N LEU A 41 -8.18 29.43 -11.25
CA LEU A 41 -7.70 30.63 -10.56
C LEU A 41 -7.76 31.87 -11.47
N GLY A 42 -7.40 31.74 -12.75
CA GLY A 42 -7.53 32.82 -13.73
C GLY A 42 -8.98 33.29 -13.96
N GLU A 43 -9.95 32.39 -13.78
CA GLU A 43 -11.39 32.67 -13.83
C GLU A 43 -11.95 33.19 -12.48
N ASN A 44 -11.11 33.42 -11.48
CA ASN A 44 -11.50 33.78 -10.10
C ASN A 44 -12.45 32.78 -9.43
N ARG A 45 -12.38 31.49 -9.82
CA ARG A 45 -13.15 30.42 -9.17
C ARG A 45 -12.56 30.10 -7.80
N GLN A 46 -13.42 29.72 -6.85
CA GLN A 46 -13.03 29.44 -5.46
C GLN A 46 -13.87 28.30 -4.86
N SER A 47 -13.22 27.48 -4.02
CA SER A 47 -13.87 26.44 -3.19
C SER A 47 -14.77 25.46 -3.95
N ASP A 48 -14.49 25.22 -5.22
CA ASP A 48 -15.29 24.36 -6.10
C ASP A 48 -14.52 23.15 -6.61
N GLU A 49 -15.10 22.40 -7.56
CA GLU A 49 -14.50 21.21 -8.14
C GLU A 49 -13.78 21.52 -9.48
N LEU A 50 -12.57 20.99 -9.64
CA LEU A 50 -11.76 21.12 -10.86
C LEU A 50 -12.22 20.16 -11.99
N SER A 51 -13.48 20.25 -12.43
CA SER A 51 -14.07 19.38 -13.48
C SER A 51 -13.20 19.25 -14.75
N ALA A 52 -12.49 20.32 -15.12
CA ALA A 52 -11.54 20.35 -16.24
C ALA A 52 -10.40 19.32 -16.11
N TYR A 53 -9.92 19.03 -14.89
CA TYR A 53 -8.88 18.02 -14.67
C TYR A 53 -9.39 16.62 -15.07
N ARG A 54 -10.62 16.26 -14.70
CA ARG A 54 -11.22 14.97 -15.11
C ARG A 54 -11.37 14.87 -16.62
N ALA A 55 -11.85 15.92 -17.28
CA ALA A 55 -11.97 15.94 -18.73
C ALA A 55 -10.60 15.77 -19.42
N ALA A 56 -9.59 16.49 -18.92
CA ALA A 56 -8.22 16.39 -19.44
C ALA A 56 -7.60 15.01 -19.20
N PHE A 57 -7.88 14.37 -18.06
CA PHE A 57 -7.46 12.99 -17.79
C PHE A 57 -8.11 12.02 -18.79
N GLU A 58 -9.43 12.08 -18.98
CA GLU A 58 -10.15 11.19 -19.92
C GLU A 58 -9.63 11.34 -21.36
N ALA A 59 -9.20 12.53 -21.76
CA ALA A 59 -8.59 12.79 -23.07
C ALA A 59 -7.09 12.47 -23.16
N SER A 60 -6.45 12.05 -22.06
CA SER A 60 -4.99 11.88 -22.00
C SER A 60 -4.52 10.48 -22.39
N TRP A 61 -3.25 10.38 -22.81
CA TRP A 61 -2.56 9.09 -22.97
C TRP A 61 -2.55 8.26 -21.68
N LEU A 62 -2.61 8.91 -20.51
CA LEU A 62 -2.61 8.21 -19.24
C LEU A 62 -3.88 7.38 -19.06
N LYS A 63 -5.05 7.91 -19.44
CA LYS A 63 -6.29 7.14 -19.45
C LYS A 63 -6.19 5.92 -20.35
N GLU A 64 -5.65 6.10 -21.57
CA GLU A 64 -5.47 4.99 -22.51
C GLU A 64 -4.50 3.92 -21.96
N GLU A 65 -3.38 4.34 -21.37
CA GLU A 65 -2.40 3.42 -20.77
C GLU A 65 -3.03 2.60 -19.64
N LEU A 66 -3.72 3.25 -18.70
CA LEU A 66 -4.36 2.57 -17.57
C LEU A 66 -5.51 1.68 -18.04
N HIS A 67 -6.27 2.12 -19.04
CA HIS A 67 -7.32 1.31 -19.63
C HIS A 67 -6.75 0.02 -20.22
N LYS A 68 -5.66 0.09 -21.00
CA LYS A 68 -5.00 -1.10 -21.56
C LYS A 68 -4.49 -2.07 -20.49
N ALA A 69 -4.07 -1.57 -19.34
CA ALA A 69 -3.52 -2.39 -18.25
C ALA A 69 -4.57 -2.94 -17.27
N ARG A 70 -5.84 -2.49 -17.35
CA ARG A 70 -6.86 -2.69 -16.30
C ARG A 70 -7.14 -4.15 -15.92
N ASN A 71 -6.99 -5.08 -16.87
CA ASN A 71 -7.27 -6.50 -16.65
C ASN A 71 -6.06 -7.30 -16.16
N PHE A 72 -4.86 -6.70 -16.11
CA PHE A 72 -3.63 -7.41 -15.76
C PHE A 72 -3.68 -7.99 -14.34
N LYS A 73 -3.86 -7.15 -13.32
CA LYS A 73 -3.80 -7.61 -11.92
C LYS A 73 -4.94 -8.59 -11.57
N PRO A 74 -6.21 -8.37 -11.98
CA PRO A 74 -7.28 -9.36 -11.80
C PRO A 74 -7.03 -10.69 -12.50
N SER A 75 -6.37 -10.68 -13.67
CA SER A 75 -5.98 -11.91 -14.35
C SER A 75 -4.91 -12.65 -13.56
N MET A 76 -3.85 -11.94 -13.13
CA MET A 76 -2.74 -12.52 -12.38
C MET A 76 -3.13 -13.02 -10.98
N SER A 77 -4.24 -12.56 -10.39
CA SER A 77 -4.76 -13.15 -9.15
C SER A 77 -5.29 -14.58 -9.30
N LYS A 78 -5.46 -15.08 -10.54
CA LYS A 78 -5.86 -16.48 -10.79
C LYS A 78 -4.67 -17.46 -10.83
N GLY A 79 -3.49 -17.02 -10.38
CA GLY A 79 -2.25 -17.78 -10.42
C GLY A 79 -1.45 -17.55 -11.70
N LEU A 80 -0.19 -17.97 -11.69
CA LEU A 80 0.76 -17.65 -12.77
C LEU A 80 0.29 -18.18 -14.13
N VAL A 81 -0.06 -19.46 -14.23
CA VAL A 81 -0.41 -20.10 -15.51
C VAL A 81 -1.69 -19.52 -16.10
N ALA A 82 -2.80 -19.57 -15.37
CA ALA A 82 -4.08 -19.06 -15.84
C ALA A 82 -4.05 -17.54 -16.04
N GLY A 83 -3.36 -16.82 -15.15
CA GLY A 83 -3.18 -15.37 -15.26
C GLY A 83 -2.40 -14.98 -16.51
N THR A 84 -1.28 -15.63 -16.79
CA THR A 84 -0.48 -15.38 -18.00
C THR A 84 -1.29 -15.65 -19.28
N LEU A 85 -2.07 -16.74 -19.31
CA LEU A 85 -2.93 -17.03 -20.46
C LEU A 85 -3.97 -15.93 -20.70
N LEU A 86 -4.66 -15.50 -19.63
CA LEU A 86 -5.70 -14.45 -19.71
C LEU A 86 -5.11 -13.08 -20.10
N VAL A 87 -3.94 -12.73 -19.55
CA VAL A 87 -3.20 -11.53 -19.96
C VAL A 87 -2.79 -11.64 -21.42
N GLY A 88 -2.32 -12.80 -21.87
CA GLY A 88 -1.98 -13.04 -23.27
C GLY A 88 -3.18 -12.82 -24.20
N ILE A 89 -4.35 -13.36 -23.86
CA ILE A 89 -5.60 -13.14 -24.60
C ILE A 89 -5.91 -11.64 -24.70
N ASP A 90 -5.95 -10.93 -23.57
CA ASP A 90 -6.27 -9.49 -23.55
C ASP A 90 -5.24 -8.65 -24.32
N GLN A 91 -3.95 -8.87 -24.07
CA GLN A 91 -2.88 -8.01 -24.59
C GLN A 91 -2.50 -8.35 -26.04
N VAL A 92 -2.48 -9.63 -26.42
CA VAL A 92 -2.07 -10.05 -27.77
C VAL A 92 -3.26 -10.05 -28.74
N LEU A 93 -4.40 -10.62 -28.36
CA LEU A 93 -5.55 -10.72 -29.27
C LEU A 93 -6.36 -9.42 -29.32
N PHE A 94 -6.55 -8.76 -28.18
CA PHE A 94 -7.36 -7.53 -28.10
C PHE A 94 -6.53 -6.25 -27.97
N GLY A 95 -5.20 -6.32 -27.93
CA GLY A 95 -4.35 -5.14 -27.78
C GLY A 95 -4.60 -4.35 -26.49
N GLY A 96 -5.03 -5.01 -25.41
CA GLY A 96 -5.46 -4.41 -24.14
C GLY A 96 -6.85 -3.76 -24.18
N LYS A 97 -7.60 -3.93 -25.29
CA LYS A 97 -8.94 -3.38 -25.49
C LYS A 97 -10.02 -4.46 -25.44
N ALA A 98 -9.83 -5.52 -24.65
CA ALA A 98 -10.85 -6.56 -24.51
C ALA A 98 -12.22 -5.95 -24.17
N PRO A 99 -13.35 -6.48 -24.66
CA PRO A 99 -14.68 -5.91 -24.45
C PRO A 99 -15.24 -6.11 -23.02
N TRP A 100 -14.39 -6.49 -22.07
CA TRP A 100 -14.72 -6.66 -20.65
C TRP A 100 -13.73 -5.94 -19.74
N THR A 101 -14.14 -5.73 -18.49
CA THR A 101 -13.27 -5.25 -17.41
C THR A 101 -13.45 -6.15 -16.20
N LEU A 102 -12.37 -6.83 -15.81
CA LEU A 102 -12.33 -7.67 -14.62
C LEU A 102 -12.27 -6.79 -13.36
N ARG A 103 -12.85 -7.28 -12.27
CA ARG A 103 -12.88 -6.59 -10.98
C ARG A 103 -12.32 -7.50 -9.88
N HIS A 104 -11.65 -6.90 -8.92
CA HIS A 104 -11.39 -7.55 -7.64
C HIS A 104 -12.66 -7.53 -6.80
N THR A 105 -12.95 -8.63 -6.11
CA THR A 105 -14.15 -8.80 -5.28
C THR A 105 -13.87 -8.68 -3.78
N HIS A 106 -12.60 -8.66 -3.39
CA HIS A 106 -12.16 -8.63 -1.99
C HIS A 106 -11.08 -7.58 -1.79
N ALA A 107 -11.10 -6.95 -0.62
CA ALA A 107 -9.98 -6.17 -0.14
C ALA A 107 -8.82 -7.10 0.29
N ASP A 108 -7.60 -6.58 0.29
CA ASP A 108 -6.42 -7.40 0.60
C ASP A 108 -6.42 -7.92 2.05
N HIS A 109 -6.95 -7.17 3.02
CA HIS A 109 -7.10 -7.62 4.41
C HIS A 109 -8.09 -8.79 4.56
N GLU A 110 -9.11 -8.88 3.71
CA GLU A 110 -10.10 -9.96 3.72
C GLU A 110 -9.53 -11.30 3.22
N CYS A 111 -8.36 -11.26 2.58
CA CYS A 111 -7.77 -12.43 1.93
C CYS A 111 -6.94 -13.31 2.89
N LEU A 112 -6.81 -12.91 4.16
CA LEU A 112 -6.18 -13.75 5.19
C LEU A 112 -7.13 -14.83 5.69
N ARG A 113 -6.58 -16.04 5.85
CA ARG A 113 -7.30 -17.21 6.37
C ARG A 113 -6.72 -17.62 7.73
N PRO A 114 -7.49 -18.32 8.59
CA PRO A 114 -7.03 -18.75 9.90
C PRO A 114 -5.72 -19.53 9.83
N ALA A 115 -4.81 -19.29 10.77
CA ALA A 115 -3.49 -19.93 10.76
C ALA A 115 -3.58 -21.47 10.89
N ALA A 116 -4.62 -21.98 11.55
CA ALA A 116 -4.88 -23.41 11.70
C ALA A 116 -5.09 -24.15 10.37
N ASP A 117 -5.44 -23.44 9.29
CA ASP A 117 -5.64 -24.01 7.96
C ASP A 117 -4.33 -24.21 7.17
N PHE A 118 -3.18 -23.80 7.73
CA PHE A 118 -1.90 -23.76 7.02
C PHE A 118 -0.76 -24.36 7.82
N ALA A 119 0.20 -24.94 7.11
CA ALA A 119 1.50 -25.27 7.68
C ALA A 119 2.38 -24.01 7.78
N PRO A 120 3.07 -23.78 8.91
CA PRO A 120 4.06 -22.71 9.00
C PRO A 120 5.17 -22.86 7.95
N ILE A 121 5.58 -21.75 7.34
CA ILE A 121 6.71 -21.73 6.41
C ILE A 121 8.01 -21.62 7.22
N ALA A 122 8.90 -22.58 7.06
CA ALA A 122 10.23 -22.56 7.65
C ALA A 122 11.20 -21.77 6.75
N TYR A 123 11.39 -20.48 7.06
CA TYR A 123 12.38 -19.66 6.36
C TYR A 123 13.81 -19.98 6.82
N PRO A 124 14.80 -20.06 5.92
CA PRO A 124 16.20 -20.18 6.29
C PRO A 124 16.66 -19.02 7.18
N LYS A 125 17.60 -19.30 8.08
CA LYS A 125 18.27 -18.22 8.83
C LYS A 125 19.10 -17.37 7.88
N PRO A 126 19.21 -16.05 8.11
CA PRO A 126 20.07 -15.18 7.31
C PRO A 126 21.53 -15.61 7.42
N ASP A 127 22.25 -15.54 6.31
CA ASP A 127 23.67 -15.90 6.18
C ASP A 127 24.63 -14.71 6.39
N GLY A 128 24.11 -13.49 6.51
CA GLY A 128 24.87 -12.25 6.67
C GLY A 128 25.65 -11.83 5.42
N LYS A 129 25.40 -12.46 4.26
CA LYS A 129 26.09 -12.18 2.99
C LYS A 129 25.12 -11.88 1.86
N LEU A 130 24.18 -12.78 1.62
CA LEU A 130 23.12 -12.64 0.63
C LEU A 130 21.76 -12.35 1.29
N THR A 131 21.61 -12.79 2.54
CA THR A 131 20.39 -12.70 3.33
C THR A 131 20.72 -12.13 4.70
N PHE A 132 19.90 -11.18 5.15
CA PHE A 132 20.15 -10.41 6.37
C PHE A 132 18.93 -10.47 7.27
N ASP A 133 19.15 -10.23 8.56
CA ASP A 133 18.03 -10.06 9.47
C ASP A 133 17.31 -8.72 9.22
N ARG A 134 16.09 -8.62 9.74
CA ARG A 134 15.24 -7.45 9.57
C ARG A 134 15.81 -6.20 10.24
N LEU A 135 16.47 -6.30 11.39
CA LEU A 135 16.99 -5.12 12.10
C LEU A 135 18.18 -4.51 11.37
N SER A 136 19.08 -5.34 10.82
CA SER A 136 20.16 -4.87 9.94
C SER A 136 19.61 -4.14 8.70
N SER A 137 18.49 -4.60 8.15
CA SER A 137 17.81 -3.96 7.01
C SER A 137 17.15 -2.62 7.41
N VAL A 138 16.57 -2.53 8.61
CA VAL A 138 16.03 -1.27 9.14
C VAL A 138 17.15 -0.26 9.40
N PHE A 139 18.28 -0.70 9.93
CA PHE A 139 19.43 0.17 10.18
C PHE A 139 19.89 0.89 8.89
N ILE A 140 20.04 0.17 7.78
CA ILE A 140 20.47 0.79 6.50
C ILE A 140 19.39 1.66 5.84
N SER A 141 18.12 1.52 6.26
CA SER A 141 17.04 2.43 5.86
C SER A 141 17.21 3.83 6.46
N ASN A 142 18.11 3.96 7.46
CA ASN A 142 18.39 5.16 8.22
C ASN A 142 17.10 5.81 8.76
N THR A 143 16.13 4.96 9.13
CA THR A 143 14.86 5.42 9.68
C THR A 143 15.01 5.75 11.15
N ASN A 144 14.42 6.88 11.55
CA ASN A 144 14.41 7.29 12.95
C ASN A 144 13.19 8.17 13.26
N HIS A 145 12.78 8.19 14.53
CA HIS A 145 11.73 9.07 15.07
C HIS A 145 12.18 9.56 16.45
N GLY A 146 11.70 10.73 16.89
CA GLY A 146 11.88 11.15 18.28
C GLY A 146 11.22 10.14 19.23
N GLU A 147 11.92 9.75 20.30
CA GLU A 147 11.42 8.73 21.25
C GLU A 147 10.27 9.25 22.11
N ASP A 148 10.24 10.56 22.39
CA ASP A 148 9.23 11.20 23.23
C ASP A 148 8.02 11.70 22.39
N GLN A 149 7.48 10.81 21.55
CA GLN A 149 6.27 11.08 20.78
C GLN A 149 5.32 9.88 20.84
N PRO A 150 4.00 10.09 20.76
CA PRO A 150 3.05 9.00 20.73
C PRO A 150 3.25 8.13 19.48
N ALA A 151 3.01 6.82 19.62
CA ALA A 151 3.07 5.90 18.48
C ALA A 151 2.07 6.34 17.40
N HIS A 152 2.58 6.63 16.21
CA HIS A 152 1.79 7.02 15.05
C HIS A 152 1.09 5.83 14.36
N LEU A 153 1.27 4.62 14.90
CA LEU A 153 0.52 3.41 14.52
C LEU A 153 -0.49 3.15 15.63
N THR A 154 -1.67 3.75 15.46
CA THR A 154 -2.73 3.72 16.48
C THR A 154 -3.61 2.49 16.28
N LEU A 155 -4.26 2.06 17.36
CA LEU A 155 -5.21 0.95 17.34
C LEU A 155 -6.60 1.48 17.67
N LYS A 156 -7.62 1.10 16.88
CA LYS A 156 -9.02 1.40 17.22
C LYS A 156 -9.43 0.69 18.51
N ASP A 157 -8.97 -0.55 18.68
CA ASP A 157 -9.13 -1.38 19.86
C ASP A 157 -7.80 -2.10 20.21
N LYS A 158 -7.35 -1.92 21.44
CA LYS A 158 -6.09 -2.49 21.95
C LYS A 158 -6.18 -3.99 22.23
N ALA A 159 -7.38 -4.57 22.34
CA ALA A 159 -7.57 -6.00 22.61
C ALA A 159 -7.46 -6.86 21.34
N VAL A 160 -7.82 -6.29 20.18
CA VAL A 160 -7.90 -7.00 18.89
C VAL A 160 -6.59 -7.70 18.46
N PRO A 161 -5.39 -7.08 18.60
CA PRO A 161 -4.15 -7.75 18.18
C PRO A 161 -3.91 -9.09 18.87
N VAL A 162 -4.26 -9.21 20.15
CA VAL A 162 -4.09 -10.45 20.90
C VAL A 162 -5.29 -11.37 20.71
N GLN A 163 -6.51 -10.86 20.93
CA GLN A 163 -7.73 -11.67 20.97
C GLN A 163 -8.15 -12.19 19.58
N ILE A 164 -7.77 -11.51 18.50
CA ILE A 164 -8.15 -11.88 17.14
C ILE A 164 -6.91 -12.16 16.30
N ASN A 165 -6.01 -11.18 16.14
CA ASN A 165 -4.92 -11.32 15.17
C ASN A 165 -3.96 -12.45 15.57
N LEU A 166 -3.49 -12.45 16.82
CA LEU A 166 -2.66 -13.52 17.36
C LEU A 166 -3.43 -14.84 17.45
N ALA A 167 -4.60 -14.85 18.10
CA ALA A 167 -5.35 -16.06 18.35
C ALA A 167 -5.81 -16.80 17.07
N LYS A 168 -6.27 -16.08 16.04
CA LYS A 168 -6.85 -16.67 14.83
C LYS A 168 -5.88 -16.70 13.65
N TYR A 169 -5.05 -15.67 13.49
CA TYR A 169 -4.15 -15.49 12.33
C TYR A 169 -2.67 -15.61 12.70
N ALA A 170 -2.36 -16.02 13.93
CA ALA A 170 -1.00 -16.17 14.46
C ALA A 170 -0.16 -14.87 14.41
N GLY A 171 -0.79 -13.70 14.49
CA GLY A 171 -0.12 -12.40 14.57
C GLY A 171 0.57 -12.00 13.27
N PRO A 172 -0.18 -11.83 12.16
CA PRO A 172 0.39 -11.49 10.86
C PRO A 172 1.19 -10.17 10.87
N GLU A 173 0.89 -9.24 11.77
CA GLU A 173 1.58 -7.95 11.92
C GLU A 173 3.07 -8.08 12.24
N ALA A 174 3.46 -9.13 12.95
CA ALA A 174 4.86 -9.43 13.22
C ALA A 174 5.63 -9.91 11.97
N ARG A 175 4.93 -10.27 10.89
CA ARG A 175 5.50 -10.85 9.65
C ARG A 175 5.35 -9.95 8.43
N TYR A 176 4.18 -9.36 8.18
CA TYR A 176 4.00 -8.48 7.03
C TYR A 176 4.70 -7.13 7.21
N CYS A 177 5.04 -6.75 8.45
CA CYS A 177 5.73 -5.50 8.71
C CYS A 177 7.19 -5.63 8.27
N PRO A 178 7.64 -4.81 7.29
CA PRO A 178 9.00 -4.91 6.78
C PRO A 178 10.05 -4.44 7.79
N ALA A 179 9.64 -3.77 8.87
CA ALA A 179 10.54 -3.09 9.80
C ALA A 179 10.48 -3.58 11.25
N GLY A 180 9.71 -4.65 11.54
CA GLY A 180 9.64 -5.21 12.89
C GLY A 180 9.08 -4.26 13.93
N VAL A 181 8.12 -3.42 13.51
CA VAL A 181 7.42 -2.50 14.41
C VAL A 181 6.53 -3.26 15.40
N TYR A 182 5.94 -4.38 14.98
CA TYR A 182 5.00 -5.14 15.81
C TYR A 182 5.66 -6.41 16.34
N GLU A 183 5.60 -6.58 17.66
CA GLU A 183 6.10 -7.76 18.36
C GLU A 183 5.10 -8.19 19.43
N PHE A 184 4.84 -9.50 19.54
CA PHE A 184 4.06 -10.03 20.65
C PHE A 184 5.01 -10.47 21.76
N VAL A 185 4.89 -9.82 22.91
CA VAL A 185 5.73 -10.06 24.10
C VAL A 185 4.86 -10.54 25.26
N LYS A 186 5.47 -11.22 26.23
CA LYS A 186 4.80 -11.65 27.45
C LYS A 186 4.80 -10.53 28.50
N ASN A 187 3.69 -10.36 29.19
CA ASN A 187 3.60 -9.61 30.44
C ASN A 187 4.17 -10.43 31.61
N GLU A 188 4.34 -9.78 32.77
CA GLU A 188 4.79 -10.45 34.01
C GLU A 188 3.87 -11.60 34.44
N ASP A 189 2.58 -11.51 34.13
CA ASP A 189 1.56 -12.53 34.39
C ASP A 189 1.47 -13.63 33.30
N ASN A 190 2.45 -13.68 32.37
CA ASN A 190 2.51 -14.57 31.21
C ASN A 190 1.41 -14.37 30.15
N THR A 191 0.59 -13.32 30.24
CA THR A 191 -0.35 -12.96 29.17
C THR A 191 0.38 -12.34 27.98
N ASP A 192 -0.14 -12.54 26.76
CA ASP A 192 0.40 -11.91 25.55
C ASP A 192 -0.03 -10.45 25.44
N ARG A 193 0.88 -9.57 25.03
CA ARG A 193 0.58 -8.20 24.61
C ARG A 193 1.29 -7.84 23.32
N LEU A 194 0.71 -6.91 22.57
CA LEU A 194 1.38 -6.29 21.43
C LEU A 194 2.27 -5.14 21.92
N GLN A 195 3.55 -5.18 21.55
CA GLN A 195 4.51 -4.09 21.64
C GLN A 195 4.64 -3.41 20.27
N ILE A 196 4.51 -2.09 20.23
CA ILE A 196 4.67 -1.27 19.02
C ILE A 196 5.96 -0.45 19.12
N ASN A 197 6.97 -0.88 18.39
CA ASN A 197 8.27 -0.22 18.22
C ASN A 197 8.18 0.82 17.09
N ALA A 198 7.40 1.88 17.31
CA ALA A 198 7.06 2.88 16.29
C ALA A 198 8.27 3.59 15.67
N GLN A 199 9.38 3.68 16.40
CA GLN A 199 10.64 4.27 15.95
C GLN A 199 11.23 3.59 14.70
N ASN A 200 10.93 2.31 14.50
CA ASN A 200 11.40 1.54 13.34
C ASN A 200 10.56 1.76 12.07
N CYS A 201 9.46 2.51 12.14
CA CYS A 201 8.48 2.55 11.05
C CYS A 201 9.03 3.20 9.76
N VAL A 202 9.06 2.45 8.67
CA VAL A 202 9.49 2.95 7.34
C VAL A 202 8.35 3.51 6.48
N HIS A 203 7.19 3.80 7.09
CA HIS A 203 6.04 4.46 6.46
C HIS A 203 5.43 3.76 5.23
N CYS A 204 5.69 2.46 5.05
CA CYS A 204 5.22 1.67 3.90
C CYS A 204 3.69 1.50 3.79
N LYS A 205 2.93 1.81 4.85
CA LYS A 205 1.46 1.66 4.97
C LYS A 205 0.92 0.22 4.93
N THR A 206 1.76 -0.81 4.79
CA THR A 206 1.33 -2.22 4.75
C THR A 206 0.44 -2.63 5.92
N CYS A 207 0.75 -2.17 7.14
CA CYS A 207 -0.02 -2.55 8.33
C CYS A 207 -1.45 -2.01 8.34
N ASP A 208 -1.66 -0.80 7.83
CA ASP A 208 -2.99 -0.20 7.64
C ASP A 208 -3.79 -0.98 6.59
N ILE A 209 -3.11 -1.44 5.52
CA ILE A 209 -3.74 -2.16 4.41
C ILE A 209 -4.04 -3.63 4.74
N LYS A 210 -3.13 -4.32 5.44
CA LYS A 210 -3.13 -5.80 5.54
C LYS A 210 -3.74 -6.34 6.83
N ASP A 211 -3.92 -5.53 7.86
CA ASP A 211 -4.53 -5.97 9.12
C ASP A 211 -5.91 -6.59 8.83
N PRO A 212 -6.13 -7.90 9.13
CA PRO A 212 -7.36 -8.62 8.82
C PRO A 212 -8.61 -7.99 9.46
N THR A 213 -8.43 -7.14 10.47
CA THR A 213 -9.51 -6.47 11.19
C THR A 213 -9.60 -4.97 10.90
N GLN A 214 -8.67 -4.42 10.08
CA GLN A 214 -8.56 -2.97 9.83
C GLN A 214 -8.53 -2.14 11.12
N ASN A 215 -7.86 -2.66 12.15
CA ASN A 215 -7.76 -2.08 13.49
C ASN A 215 -6.59 -1.10 13.61
N ILE A 216 -5.48 -1.37 12.91
CA ILE A 216 -4.33 -0.47 12.84
C ILE A 216 -4.66 0.73 11.93
N VAL A 217 -4.42 1.93 12.44
CA VAL A 217 -4.54 3.18 11.68
C VAL A 217 -3.20 3.89 11.70
N TRP A 218 -2.61 4.03 10.52
CA TRP A 218 -1.40 4.83 10.32
C TRP A 218 -1.77 6.31 10.28
N VAL A 219 -1.13 7.09 11.14
CA VAL A 219 -1.15 8.55 11.07
C VAL A 219 0.26 9.08 10.87
N THR A 220 0.38 10.32 10.40
CA THR A 220 1.69 10.93 10.20
C THR A 220 2.33 11.23 11.56
N PRO A 221 3.59 10.80 11.81
CA PRO A 221 4.35 11.22 12.98
C PRO A 221 4.78 12.69 12.88
N GLU A 222 5.55 13.16 13.87
CA GLU A 222 6.20 14.47 13.77
C GLU A 222 7.05 14.60 12.49
N GLY A 223 7.05 15.80 11.90
CA GLY A 223 7.78 16.08 10.66
C GLY A 223 9.29 15.86 10.83
N GLY A 224 9.90 15.20 9.84
CA GLY A 224 11.32 14.83 9.86
C GLY A 224 11.60 13.43 10.40
N GLY A 225 10.61 12.77 11.04
CA GLY A 225 10.68 11.35 11.35
C GLY A 225 10.39 10.48 10.12
N GLY A 226 10.91 9.25 10.12
CA GLY A 226 10.73 8.28 9.04
C GLY A 226 12.04 7.85 8.39
N PRO A 227 11.96 7.19 7.22
CA PRO A 227 13.16 6.75 6.50
C PRO A 227 13.96 7.90 5.89
N ASN A 228 15.29 7.76 5.86
CA ASN A 228 16.19 8.70 5.19
C ASN A 228 16.89 8.02 4.01
N TYR A 229 16.21 8.04 2.87
CA TYR A 229 16.64 7.35 1.66
C TYR A 229 17.47 8.24 0.74
N SER A 230 18.69 7.80 0.42
CA SER A 230 19.56 8.47 -0.56
C SER A 230 19.61 7.64 -1.85
N GLY A 231 19.01 8.18 -2.92
CA GLY A 231 19.07 7.56 -4.25
C GLY A 231 18.24 6.28 -4.43
N MET A 232 17.20 6.07 -3.62
CA MET A 232 16.19 5.02 -3.86
C MET A 232 15.01 5.51 -4.69
#